data_AF-X1DW02-F1
#
_entry.id   AF-X1DW02-F1
#
_cell.length_a   1.000
_cell.length_b   1.000
_cell.length_c   1.000
_cell.angle_alpha   90.00
_cell.angle_beta   90.00
_cell.angle_gamma   90.00
#
_symmetry.space_group_name_H-M   'P 1'
#
loop_
_entity.id
_entity.type
_entity.pdbx_description
1 polymer ?
#
loop_
_entity_poly.entity_id
_entity_poly.type
_entity_poly.pdbx_seq_one_letter_code
_entity_poly.pdbx_strand_id
1 'polypeptide(L)'
;MEQKKPRIKKARKQPNNEKQGRDPPQMAVGWGRAGSLYRPGLFTKQYFVEHGEACAADVYYALSREIERLNEGRIEIGEKPFQRPNYSSFSRYFHWFKLLGLVEPTDRREPAIYAFLEERVFYRLTGKGKVEVAGWADPVRAAHPEFG
;
A
#
# COMPACT_ATOMS: atom_id res chain seq x y z
N MET A 1 6.52 -65.59 7.73
CA MET A 1 5.09 -65.24 7.62
C MET A 1 4.92 -63.83 8.17
N GLU A 2 4.95 -62.82 7.31
CA GLU A 2 4.80 -61.41 7.72
C GLU A 2 3.33 -60.99 7.66
N GLN A 3 2.78 -60.59 8.81
CA GLN A 3 1.42 -60.07 8.91
C GLN A 3 1.35 -58.62 8.41
N LYS A 4 0.76 -58.40 7.23
CA LYS A 4 0.46 -57.06 6.71
C LYS A 4 -0.69 -56.43 7.51
N LYS A 5 -0.40 -55.38 8.30
CA LYS A 5 -1.41 -54.55 8.97
C LYS A 5 -2.35 -53.88 7.94
N PRO A 6 -3.67 -53.84 8.17
CA PRO A 6 -4.60 -53.18 7.25
C PRO A 6 -4.48 -51.65 7.32
N ARG A 7 -4.35 -51.00 6.15
CA ARG A 7 -4.36 -49.54 5.99
C ARG A 7 -5.77 -49.00 6.28
N ILE A 8 -5.92 -48.27 7.38
CA ILE A 8 -7.14 -47.51 7.70
C ILE A 8 -7.28 -46.38 6.67
N LYS A 9 -8.28 -46.46 5.79
CA LYS A 9 -8.63 -45.38 4.86
C LYS A 9 -9.28 -44.25 5.67
N LYS A 10 -8.57 -43.12 5.84
CA LYS A 10 -9.16 -41.90 6.39
C LYS A 10 -10.31 -41.46 5.48
N ALA A 11 -11.50 -41.30 6.06
CA ALA A 11 -12.66 -40.78 5.34
C ALA A 11 -12.32 -39.42 4.71
N ARG A 12 -12.60 -39.28 3.42
CA ARG A 12 -12.40 -38.03 2.67
C ARG A 12 -13.40 -37.02 3.21
N LYS A 13 -12.93 -36.05 3.99
CA LYS A 13 -13.75 -34.91 4.43
C LYS A 13 -14.32 -34.26 3.17
N GLN A 14 -15.65 -34.21 3.05
CA GLN A 14 -16.32 -33.47 1.99
C GLN A 14 -15.88 -32.00 2.09
N PRO A 15 -15.65 -31.29 0.97
CA PRO A 15 -15.39 -29.86 1.02
C PRO A 15 -16.65 -29.18 1.56
N ASN A 16 -16.55 -28.57 2.74
CA ASN A 16 -17.61 -27.74 3.29
C ASN A 16 -17.70 -26.50 2.40
N ASN A 17 -18.53 -26.56 1.37
CA ASN A 17 -18.75 -25.50 0.41
C ASN A 17 -19.84 -24.54 0.92
N GLU A 18 -19.77 -24.19 2.20
CA GLU A 18 -20.43 -23.01 2.72
C GLU A 18 -19.58 -21.83 2.29
N LYS A 19 -20.08 -21.08 1.32
CA LYS A 19 -19.61 -19.75 0.94
C LYS A 19 -19.73 -18.84 2.16
N GLN A 20 -18.76 -18.91 3.08
CA GLN A 20 -18.49 -17.87 4.04
C GLN A 20 -18.32 -16.56 3.26
N GLY A 21 -19.00 -15.53 3.75
CA GLY A 21 -19.18 -14.24 3.09
C GLY A 21 -17.89 -13.73 2.46
N ARG A 22 -18.03 -13.08 1.30
CA ARG A 22 -16.93 -12.39 0.61
C ARG A 22 -16.03 -11.74 1.64
N ASP A 23 -14.79 -12.21 1.74
CA ASP A 23 -13.76 -11.51 2.50
C ASP A 23 -13.84 -10.03 2.11
N PRO A 24 -13.91 -9.09 3.08
CA PRO A 24 -13.84 -7.68 2.76
C PRO A 24 -12.55 -7.45 1.96
N PRO A 25 -12.57 -6.63 0.89
CA PRO A 25 -11.46 -6.51 -0.03
C PRO A 25 -10.17 -6.24 0.74
N GLN A 26 -9.35 -7.28 0.84
CA GLN A 26 -8.05 -7.21 1.49
C GLN A 26 -7.20 -6.25 0.65
N MET A 27 -6.34 -5.47 1.31
CA MET A 27 -5.23 -4.86 0.57
C MET A 27 -4.45 -6.00 -0.08
N ALA A 28 -4.66 -6.23 -1.38
CA ALA A 28 -4.00 -7.29 -2.09
C ALA A 28 -2.50 -6.99 -2.04
N VAL A 29 -1.78 -7.78 -1.24
CA VAL A 29 -0.32 -8.01 -1.29
C VAL A 29 0.52 -6.82 -1.79
N GLY A 30 0.52 -5.72 -1.04
CA GLY A 30 1.43 -4.59 -1.29
C GLY A 30 0.79 -3.36 -1.92
N TRP A 31 1.50 -2.25 -1.81
CA TRP A 31 1.07 -0.94 -2.29
C TRP A 31 0.70 -0.98 -3.78
N GLY A 32 -0.55 -0.64 -4.10
CA GLY A 32 -0.98 -0.45 -5.48
C GLY A 32 -1.29 -1.73 -6.28
N ARG A 33 -1.20 -2.94 -5.72
CA ARG A 33 -1.71 -4.12 -6.46
C ARG A 33 -3.23 -4.11 -6.43
N ALA A 34 -3.85 -3.75 -7.56
CA ALA A 34 -5.18 -4.09 -8.10
C ALA A 34 -6.44 -4.25 -7.19
N GLY A 35 -6.36 -4.05 -5.87
CA GLY A 35 -7.40 -4.50 -4.93
C GLY A 35 -7.42 -3.82 -3.57
N SER A 36 -6.50 -2.89 -3.25
CA SER A 36 -6.70 -2.06 -2.07
C SER A 36 -7.76 -1.00 -2.35
N LEU A 37 -8.90 -1.07 -1.64
CA LEU A 37 -9.90 0.02 -1.59
C LEU A 37 -9.22 1.37 -1.28
N TYR A 38 -8.21 1.31 -0.41
CA TYR A 38 -7.36 2.42 -0.06
C TYR A 38 -6.25 2.56 -1.10
N ARG A 39 -6.35 3.55 -2.01
CA ARG A 39 -5.39 3.81 -3.11
C ARG A 39 -4.30 4.79 -2.66
N PRO A 40 -3.13 4.34 -2.20
CA PRO A 40 -2.23 5.19 -1.44
C PRO A 40 -1.47 6.19 -2.31
N GLY A 41 -1.28 5.88 -3.60
CA GLY A 41 -0.76 6.85 -4.56
C GLY A 41 -1.75 7.96 -4.89
N LEU A 42 -3.07 7.69 -4.91
CA LEU A 42 -4.06 8.78 -5.06
C LEU A 42 -4.07 9.70 -3.83
N PHE A 43 -3.99 9.14 -2.62
CA PHE A 43 -3.82 9.94 -1.41
C PHE A 43 -2.54 10.78 -1.49
N THR A 44 -1.43 10.17 -1.91
CA THR A 44 -0.15 10.88 -2.04
C THR A 44 -0.26 12.05 -3.03
N LYS A 45 -0.90 11.85 -4.19
CA LYS A 45 -1.16 12.92 -5.16
C LYS A 45 -1.95 14.06 -4.52
N GLN A 46 -3.06 13.73 -3.86
CA GLN A 46 -3.92 14.71 -3.20
C GLN A 46 -3.15 15.49 -2.14
N TYR A 47 -2.33 14.80 -1.34
CA TYR A 47 -1.50 15.41 -0.32
C TYR A 47 -0.53 16.45 -0.89
N PHE A 48 0.15 16.14 -2.01
CA PHE A 48 1.01 17.12 -2.68
C PHE A 48 0.23 18.28 -3.32
N VAL A 49 -0.99 18.04 -3.82
CA VAL A 49 -1.84 19.13 -4.33
C VAL A 49 -2.20 20.12 -3.22
N GLU A 50 -2.47 19.62 -2.02
CA GLU A 50 -2.84 20.43 -0.85
C GLU A 50 -1.65 21.18 -0.24
N HIS A 51 -0.48 20.53 -0.16
CA HIS A 51 0.68 21.07 0.58
C HIS A 51 1.74 21.70 -0.33
N GLY A 52 1.69 21.46 -1.64
CA GLY A 52 2.68 21.90 -2.63
C GLY A 52 3.99 21.11 -2.58
N GLU A 53 4.64 21.10 -1.42
CA GLU A 53 5.87 20.35 -1.15
C GLU A 53 5.74 19.46 0.08
N ALA A 54 6.30 18.26 0.02
CA ALA A 54 6.31 17.33 1.15
C ALA A 54 7.48 16.35 1.08
N CYS A 55 7.94 15.87 2.23
CA CYS A 55 8.88 14.75 2.28
C CYS A 55 8.13 13.40 2.37
N ALA A 56 8.80 12.30 2.04
CA ALA A 56 8.18 10.97 2.09
C ALA A 56 7.65 10.60 3.50
N ALA A 57 8.35 11.04 4.56
CA ALA A 57 7.90 10.82 5.93
C ALA A 57 6.58 11.54 6.26
N ASP A 58 6.39 12.78 5.80
CA ASP A 58 5.13 13.53 6.01
C ASP A 58 3.95 12.79 5.40
N VAL A 59 4.12 12.39 4.13
CA VAL A 59 3.09 11.64 3.40
C VAL A 59 2.78 10.35 4.15
N TYR A 60 3.78 9.61 4.62
CA TYR A 60 3.58 8.37 5.37
C TYR A 60 2.80 8.58 6.67
N TYR A 61 3.11 9.62 7.44
CA TYR A 61 2.41 9.90 8.69
C TYR A 61 0.98 10.38 8.44
N ALA A 62 0.77 11.23 7.42
CA ALA A 62 -0.56 11.66 7.01
C ALA A 62 -1.42 10.46 6.56
N LEU A 63 -0.84 9.59 5.73
CA LEU A 63 -1.47 8.36 5.27
C LEU A 63 -1.79 7.40 6.43
N SER A 64 -0.88 7.28 7.40
CA SER A 64 -1.10 6.44 8.59
C SER A 64 -2.31 6.90 9.39
N ARG A 65 -2.44 8.21 9.63
CA ARG A 65 -3.59 8.80 10.32
C ARG A 65 -4.89 8.60 9.56
N GLU A 66 -4.85 8.71 8.24
CA GLU A 66 -6.03 8.46 7.41
C GLU A 66 -6.46 6.98 7.43
N ILE A 67 -5.51 6.04 7.45
CA ILE A 67 -5.82 4.61 7.64
C ILE A 67 -6.49 4.37 9.00
N GLU A 68 -5.99 5.00 10.06
CA GLU A 68 -6.57 4.90 11.41
C GLU A 68 -8.01 5.42 11.43
N ARG A 69 -8.26 6.61 10.87
CA ARG A 69 -9.60 7.19 10.71
C ARG A 69 -10.56 6.27 9.94
N LEU A 70 -10.11 5.67 8.84
CA LEU A 70 -10.92 4.74 8.06
C LEU A 70 -11.18 3.44 8.83
N ASN A 71 -10.23 2.99 9.64
CA ASN A 71 -10.37 1.79 10.45
C ASN A 71 -11.40 1.95 11.57
N GLU A 72 -11.53 3.13 12.17
CA GLU A 72 -12.59 3.44 13.14
C GLU A 72 -13.96 3.15 12.54
N GLY A 73 -14.26 3.73 11.37
CA GLY A 73 -15.54 3.49 10.68
C GLY A 73 -15.74 2.05 10.24
N ARG A 74 -14.67 1.31 9.90
CA ARG A 74 -14.76 -0.13 9.57
C ARG A 74 -15.08 -0.98 10.80
N ILE A 75 -14.48 -0.67 11.95
CA ILE A 75 -14.73 -1.36 13.21
C ILE A 75 -16.20 -1.18 13.63
N GLU A 76 -16.75 0.03 13.47
CA GLU A 76 -18.14 0.34 13.79
C GLU A 76 -19.15 -0.52 12.99
N ILE A 77 -18.88 -0.78 11.72
CA ILE A 77 -19.73 -1.62 10.86
C ILE A 77 -19.37 -3.12 10.90
N GLY A 78 -18.45 -3.52 11.80
CA GLY A 78 -17.99 -4.90 11.95
C GLY A 78 -17.09 -5.40 10.82
N GLU A 79 -16.56 -4.51 9.97
CA GLU A 79 -15.58 -4.85 8.95
C GLU A 79 -14.16 -4.94 9.52
N LYS A 80 -13.35 -5.83 8.93
CA LYS A 80 -11.95 -5.97 9.31
C LYS A 80 -11.16 -4.67 9.00
N PRO A 81 -10.34 -4.15 9.92
CA PRO A 81 -9.52 -2.98 9.66
C PRO A 81 -8.44 -3.27 8.62
N PHE A 82 -8.05 -2.24 7.90
CA PHE A 82 -6.86 -2.24 7.06
C PHE A 82 -5.60 -2.40 7.92
N GLN A 83 -4.68 -3.24 7.44
CA GLN A 83 -3.35 -3.32 8.04
C GLN A 83 -2.50 -2.17 7.56
N ARG A 84 -1.95 -1.41 8.50
CA ARG A 84 -1.00 -0.35 8.20
C ARG A 84 0.36 -0.96 7.81
N PRO A 85 0.87 -0.70 6.61
CA PRO A 85 2.23 -1.08 6.24
C PRO A 85 3.28 -0.20 6.96
N ASN A 86 4.49 -0.75 7.12
CA ASN A 86 5.61 -0.01 7.72
C ASN A 86 6.23 1.01 6.74
N TYR A 87 7.04 1.93 7.29
CA TYR A 87 7.70 2.97 6.49
C TYR A 87 8.65 2.40 5.43
N SER A 88 9.34 1.29 5.69
CA SER A 88 10.24 0.66 4.72
C SER A 88 9.51 0.20 3.46
N SER A 89 8.31 -0.35 3.61
CA SER A 89 7.45 -0.69 2.48
C SER A 89 6.97 0.57 1.77
N PHE A 90 6.59 1.61 2.52
CA PHE A 90 6.17 2.88 1.94
C PHE A 90 7.28 3.58 1.15
N SER A 91 8.51 3.61 1.66
CA SER A 91 9.63 4.28 0.99
C SER A 91 9.99 3.63 -0.34
N ARG A 92 9.90 2.29 -0.43
CA ARG A 92 10.01 1.55 -1.69
C ARG A 92 8.88 1.89 -2.66
N TYR A 93 7.66 2.03 -2.16
CA TYR A 93 6.53 2.44 -2.98
C TYR A 93 6.70 3.87 -3.51
N PHE A 94 7.08 4.80 -2.65
CA PHE A 94 7.37 6.20 -2.99
C PHE A 94 8.51 6.32 -4.01
N HIS A 95 9.47 5.39 -4.00
CA HIS A 95 10.54 5.35 -4.99
C HIS A 95 10.00 5.20 -6.43
N TRP A 96 8.90 4.49 -6.65
CA TRP A 96 8.30 4.40 -7.97
C TRP A 96 7.78 5.74 -8.48
N PHE A 97 7.24 6.61 -7.61
CA PHE A 97 6.80 7.95 -8.04
C PHE A 97 7.96 8.81 -8.52
N LYS A 98 9.15 8.61 -7.93
CA LYS A 98 10.40 9.23 -8.38
C LYS A 98 10.81 8.68 -9.75
N LEU A 99 10.83 7.35 -9.90
CA LEU A 99 11.19 6.71 -11.17
C LEU A 99 10.25 7.08 -12.32
N LEU A 100 8.95 7.19 -12.04
CA LEU A 100 7.95 7.61 -13.02
C LEU A 100 7.98 9.12 -13.32
N GLY A 101 8.78 9.91 -12.60
CA GLY A 101 8.85 11.36 -12.76
C GLY A 101 7.56 12.07 -12.36
N LEU A 102 6.78 11.50 -11.44
CA LEU A 102 5.56 12.12 -10.91
C LEU A 102 5.89 13.19 -9.86
N VAL A 103 7.02 13.00 -9.17
CA VAL A 103 7.56 13.95 -8.21
C VAL A 103 9.02 14.23 -8.53
N GLU A 104 9.47 15.43 -8.21
CA GLU A 104 10.87 15.85 -8.33
C GLU A 104 11.36 16.41 -6.99
N PRO A 105 12.64 16.23 -6.63
CA PRO A 105 13.21 16.81 -5.42
C PRO A 105 13.23 18.34 -5.53
N THR A 106 13.12 19.01 -4.39
CA THR A 106 13.34 20.46 -4.27
C THR A 106 14.69 20.71 -3.58
N ASP A 107 15.12 21.97 -3.53
CA ASP A 107 16.34 22.37 -2.83
C ASP A 107 16.19 22.35 -1.29
N ARG A 108 14.95 22.17 -0.80
CA ARG A 108 14.65 22.16 0.63
C ARG A 108 15.06 20.84 1.27
N ARG A 109 15.86 20.95 2.33
CA ARG A 109 16.22 19.87 3.23
C ARG A 109 15.99 20.27 4.66
N GLU A 110 15.54 19.33 5.47
CA GLU A 110 15.35 19.55 6.91
C GLU A 110 15.99 18.43 7.72
N PRO A 111 16.44 18.70 8.96
CA PRO A 111 16.87 17.64 9.87
C PRO A 111 15.78 16.58 10.05
N ALA A 112 16.19 15.32 10.09
CA ALA A 112 15.31 14.25 10.52
C ALA A 112 15.01 14.34 12.02
N ILE A 113 13.97 13.62 12.46
CA ILE A 113 13.55 13.55 13.87
C ILE A 113 14.70 13.06 14.75
N TYR A 114 15.55 12.17 14.22
CA TYR A 114 16.73 11.67 14.91
C TYR A 114 18.00 12.13 14.18
N ALA A 115 18.97 12.64 14.94
CA ALA A 115 20.21 13.22 14.39
C ALA A 115 21.10 12.22 13.63
N PHE A 116 20.91 10.91 13.84
CA PHE A 116 21.65 9.87 13.12
C PHE A 116 21.02 9.49 11.76
N LEU A 117 19.83 10.01 11.46
CA LEU A 117 19.15 9.77 10.18
C LEU A 117 19.53 10.85 9.16
N GLU A 118 19.49 10.47 7.89
CA GLU A 118 19.67 11.41 6.76
C GLU A 118 18.63 12.53 6.79
N GLU A 119 19.01 13.69 6.26
CA GLU A 119 18.11 14.83 6.12
C GLU A 119 16.86 14.47 5.29
N ARG A 120 15.76 15.09 5.66
CA ARG A 120 14.48 14.99 4.97
C ARG A 120 14.56 15.77 3.67
N VAL A 121 14.49 15.06 2.55
CA VAL A 121 14.39 15.65 1.22
C VAL A 121 12.93 15.92 0.88
N PHE A 122 12.63 17.15 0.48
CA PHE A 122 11.31 17.55 0.03
C PHE A 122 11.14 17.33 -1.46
N TYR A 123 9.91 17.04 -1.85
CA TYR A 123 9.51 16.79 -3.22
C TYR A 123 8.31 17.65 -3.57
N ARG A 124 8.11 17.89 -4.87
CA ARG A 124 6.91 18.55 -5.42
C ARG A 124 6.40 17.81 -6.65
N LEU A 125 5.15 18.07 -7.03
CA LEU A 125 4.58 17.51 -8.26
C LEU A 125 5.25 18.10 -9.49
N THR A 126 5.67 17.23 -10.40
CA THR A 126 6.06 17.63 -11.75
C THR A 126 4.82 17.98 -12.57
N GLY A 127 5.02 18.57 -13.77
CA GLY A 127 3.91 18.76 -14.72
C GLY A 127 3.19 17.44 -15.03
N LYS A 128 3.96 16.34 -15.20
CA LYS A 128 3.44 14.98 -15.38
C LYS A 128 2.64 14.50 -14.17
N GLY A 129 3.19 14.66 -12.96
CA GLY A 129 2.54 14.25 -11.72
C GLY A 129 1.17 14.89 -11.47
N LYS A 130 0.96 16.12 -11.94
CA LYS A 130 -0.32 16.82 -11.83
C LYS A 130 -1.40 16.18 -12.70
N VAL A 131 -1.08 15.82 -13.94
CA VAL A 131 -2.06 15.36 -14.93
C VAL A 131 -2.27 13.85 -14.92
N GLU A 132 -1.24 13.08 -14.60
CA GLU A 132 -1.31 11.62 -14.69
C GLU A 132 -2.21 11.02 -13.61
N VAL A 133 -2.83 9.88 -13.93
CA VAL A 133 -3.68 9.11 -13.00
C VAL A 133 -3.16 7.67 -12.86
N ALA A 134 -2.70 7.05 -13.96
CA ALA A 134 -2.27 5.66 -13.98
C ALA A 134 -1.10 5.39 -13.02
N GLY A 135 -0.02 6.18 -13.10
CA GLY A 135 1.13 6.03 -12.20
C GLY A 135 0.82 6.26 -10.71
N TRP A 136 -0.22 7.02 -10.39
CA TRP A 136 -0.67 7.18 -9.00
C TRP A 136 -1.59 6.03 -8.53
N ALA A 137 -2.37 5.44 -9.44
CA ALA A 137 -3.24 4.33 -9.10
C ALA A 137 -2.44 3.03 -8.90
N ASP A 138 -1.54 2.73 -9.83
CA ASP A 138 -0.69 1.54 -9.81
C ASP A 138 0.68 1.86 -10.46
N PRO A 139 1.64 2.38 -9.67
CA PRO A 139 2.94 2.78 -10.21
C PRO A 139 3.76 1.61 -10.74
N VAL A 140 3.58 0.41 -10.20
CA VAL A 140 4.32 -0.77 -10.64
C VAL A 140 3.83 -1.19 -12.02
N ARG A 141 2.51 -1.30 -12.22
CA ARG A 141 1.93 -1.61 -13.53
C ARG A 141 2.16 -0.50 -14.56
N ALA A 142 2.19 0.76 -14.12
CA ALA A 142 2.52 1.88 -15.02
C ALA A 142 3.98 1.82 -15.51
N ALA A 143 4.91 1.39 -14.65
CA ALA A 143 6.31 1.19 -15.03
C ALA A 143 6.55 -0.12 -15.81
N HIS A 144 5.79 -1.16 -15.47
CA HIS A 144 5.91 -2.52 -15.99
C HIS A 144 4.55 -3.06 -16.41
N PRO A 145 4.04 -2.67 -17.59
CA PRO A 145 2.76 -3.14 -18.11
C PRO A 145 2.69 -4.67 -18.24
N GLU A 146 3.83 -5.35 -18.40
CA GLU A 146 3.97 -6.80 -18.52
C GLU A 146 3.54 -7.59 -17.28
N PHE A 147 3.41 -6.93 -16.13
CA PHE A 147 2.91 -7.55 -14.88
C PHE A 147 1.40 -7.40 -14.67
N GLY A 148 0.69 -6.85 -15.66
CA GLY A 148 -0.73 -6.46 -15.57
C GLY A 148 -1.73 -7.37 -16.26
#